data_AF-A0A2V9WW63-F1
#
_entry.id   AF-A0A2V9WW63-F1
#
_cell.length_a   1.000
_cell.length_b   1.000
_cell.length_c   1.000
_cell.angle_alpha   90.00
_cell.angle_beta   90.00
_cell.angle_gamma   90.00
#
_symmetry.space_group_name_H-M   'P 1'
#
loop_
_entity.id
_entity.type
_entity.pdbx_description
1 polymer ?
#
loop_
_entity_poly.entity_id
_entity_poly.type
_entity_poly.pdbx_seq_one_letter_code
_entity_poly.pdbx_strand_id
1 'polypeptide(L)' 'GNTWKHLEGKGLPSGIVGRIGVSVSGGDSNRVYALIEAKDGGLYRSDDGGDTWTRINEDQRLTQRA' A
#
# COMPACT_ATOMS: atom_id res chain seq x y z
N GLY A 1 5.48 -6.52 -17.30
CA GLY A 1 4.16 -6.13 -17.83
C GLY A 1 4.37 -5.17 -18.99
N ASN A 2 3.43 -5.15 -19.94
CA ASN A 2 3.52 -4.30 -21.14
C ASN A 2 2.91 -2.91 -20.93
N THR A 3 2.00 -2.78 -19.96
CA THR A 3 1.32 -1.53 -19.61
C THR A 3 1.13 -1.43 -18.10
N TRP A 4 0.90 -0.21 -17.62
CA TRP A 4 0.66 0.08 -16.21
C TRP A 4 -0.55 0.99 -16.09
N LYS A 5 -1.40 0.72 -15.10
CA LYS A 5 -2.53 1.55 -14.72
C LYS A 5 -2.22 2.21 -13.39
N HIS A 6 -2.39 3.52 -13.30
CA HIS A 6 -2.30 4.23 -12.03
C HIS A 6 -3.46 3.80 -11.11
N LEU A 7 -3.15 3.48 -9.86
CA LEU A 7 -4.13 3.14 -8.84
C LEU A 7 -4.30 4.33 -7.90
N GLU A 8 -5.52 4.82 -7.80
CA GLU A 8 -5.93 5.89 -6.89
C GLU A 8 -7.28 5.54 -6.25
N GLY A 9 -7.52 6.03 -5.03
CA GLY A 9 -8.73 5.70 -4.26
C GLY A 9 -8.75 4.24 -3.78
N LYS A 10 -9.95 3.68 -3.61
CA LYS A 10 -10.18 2.30 -3.16
C LYS A 10 -9.43 1.93 -1.86
N GLY A 11 -9.34 2.89 -0.94
CA GLY A 11 -8.69 2.75 0.36
C GLY A 11 -7.21 3.12 0.39
N LEU A 12 -6.58 3.43 -0.75
CA LEU A 12 -5.25 4.04 -0.79
C LEU A 12 -5.29 5.51 -0.33
N PRO A 13 -4.18 6.05 0.22
CA PRO A 13 -4.13 7.43 0.64
C PRO A 13 -4.19 8.36 -0.58
N SER A 14 -4.85 9.50 -0.40
CA SER A 14 -4.94 10.55 -1.42
C SER A 14 -3.83 11.60 -1.25
N GLY A 15 -3.59 12.38 -2.31
CA GLY A 15 -2.66 13.50 -2.28
C GLY A 15 -1.22 13.07 -2.55
N ILE A 16 -0.26 13.75 -1.91
CA ILE A 16 1.16 13.50 -2.13
C ILE A 16 1.56 12.21 -1.42
N VAL A 17 2.02 11.24 -2.21
CA VAL A 17 2.61 9.99 -1.74
C VAL A 17 4.12 10.03 -1.92
N GLY A 18 4.83 9.57 -0.89
CA GLY A 18 6.27 9.45 -0.83
C GLY A 18 6.73 8.04 -1.20
N ARG A 19 7.72 7.51 -0.47
CA ARG A 19 8.25 6.17 -0.73
C ARG A 19 7.19 5.10 -0.47
N ILE A 20 7.18 4.09 -1.32
CA ILE A 20 6.30 2.91 -1.20
C ILE A 20 7.17 1.65 -1.21
N GLY A 21 7.04 0.83 -0.17
CA GLY A 21 7.52 -0.55 -0.16
C GLY A 21 6.37 -1.51 -0.45
N VAL A 22 6.55 -2.49 -1.33
CA VAL A 22 5.51 -3.46 -1.69
C VAL A 22 6.04 -4.88 -1.61
N SER A 23 5.19 -5.81 -1.15
CA SER A 23 5.48 -7.24 -1.15
C SER A 23 4.21 -8.06 -1.38
N VAL A 24 4.35 -9.21 -2.03
CA VAL A 24 3.29 -10.20 -2.22
C VAL A 24 3.49 -11.33 -1.22
N SER A 25 2.43 -11.79 -0.58
CA SER A 25 2.48 -12.91 0.35
C SER A 25 2.89 -14.20 -0.39
N GLY A 26 3.85 -14.94 0.17
CA GLY A 26 4.26 -16.24 -0.37
C GLY A 26 3.23 -17.35 -0.13
N GLY A 27 2.31 -17.18 0.83
CA GLY A 27 1.26 -18.16 1.14
C GLY A 27 -0.08 -17.91 0.45
N ASP A 28 -0.27 -16.72 -0.12
CA ASP A 28 -1.48 -16.33 -0.85
C ASP A 28 -1.13 -15.20 -1.82
N SER A 29 -1.09 -15.51 -3.12
CA SER A 29 -0.69 -14.54 -4.14
C SER A 29 -1.69 -13.40 -4.35
N ASN A 30 -2.92 -13.52 -3.86
CA ASN A 30 -3.88 -12.41 -3.89
C ASN A 30 -3.62 -11.40 -2.77
N ARG A 31 -2.86 -11.78 -1.74
CA ARG A 31 -2.55 -10.90 -0.63
C ARG A 31 -1.30 -10.07 -0.91
N VAL A 32 -1.48 -8.75 -0.97
CA VAL A 32 -0.42 -7.78 -1.21
C VAL A 32 -0.34 -6.79 -0.04
N TYR A 33 0.87 -6.43 0.35
CA TYR A 33 1.14 -5.43 1.38
C TYR A 33 1.87 -4.24 0.79
N ALA A 34 1.48 -3.03 1.21
CA ALA A 34 2.14 -1.79 0.83
C ALA A 34 2.39 -0.91 2.07
N LEU A 35 3.63 -0.51 2.28
CA LEU A 35 4.01 0.49 3.28
C LEU A 35 4.20 1.83 2.55
N ILE A 36 3.31 2.79 2.81
CA ILE A 36 3.20 4.03 2.03
C ILE A 36 3.46 5.24 2.94
N GLU A 37 4.48 6.02 2.62
CA GLU A 37 4.67 7.37 3.18
C GLU A 37 3.64 8.33 2.57
N ALA A 38 2.77 8.91 3.40
CA ALA A 38 1.81 9.94 3.00
C ALA A 38 1.29 10.65 4.27
N LYS A 39 0.52 11.74 4.11
CA LYS A 39 -0.17 12.39 5.25
C LYS A 39 -1.01 11.37 6.04
N ASP A 40 -1.77 10.55 5.32
CA ASP A 40 -2.56 9.45 5.87
C ASP A 40 -1.86 8.10 5.64
N GLY A 41 -0.52 8.08 5.56
CA GLY A 41 0.30 6.92 5.22
C GLY A 41 0.31 5.82 6.28
N GLY A 42 0.89 4.67 5.96
CA GLY A 42 0.91 3.52 6.87
C GLY A 42 1.05 2.19 6.14
N LEU A 43 0.68 1.10 6.81
CA LEU A 43 0.65 -0.23 6.23
C LEU A 43 -0.74 -0.54 5.67
N TYR A 44 -0.80 -0.86 4.40
CA TYR A 44 -1.99 -1.25 3.67
C TYR A 44 -1.90 -2.71 3.26
N ARG A 45 -3.05 -3.36 3.20
CA ARG A 45 -3.22 -4.72 2.71
C ARG A 45 -4.33 -4.76 1.67
N SER A 46 -4.06 -5.49 0.59
CA SER A 46 -5.07 -5.97 -0.35
C SER A 46 -5.19 -7.49 -0.20
N ASP A 47 -6.41 -8.01 -0.37
CA ASP A 47 -6.70 -9.45 -0.41
C ASP A 47 -7.23 -9.87 -1.81
N ASP A 48 -7.14 -8.98 -2.81
CA ASP A 48 -7.67 -9.14 -4.18
C ASP A 48 -6.64 -8.77 -5.27
N GLY A 49 -5.36 -8.98 -5.00
CA GLY A 49 -4.28 -8.78 -5.97
C GLY A 49 -3.88 -7.32 -6.18
N GLY A 50 -4.32 -6.41 -5.31
CA GLY A 50 -4.05 -4.98 -5.37
C GLY A 50 -5.19 -4.13 -5.92
N ASP A 51 -6.38 -4.71 -6.12
CA ASP A 51 -7.54 -4.00 -6.66
C ASP A 51 -8.22 -3.10 -5.62
N THR A 52 -8.33 -3.56 -4.37
CA THR A 52 -8.83 -2.79 -3.22
C THR A 52 -7.88 -2.89 -2.04
N TRP A 53 -7.82 -1.83 -1.24
CA TRP A 53 -6.86 -1.70 -0.14
C TRP A 53 -7.55 -1.34 1.16
N THR A 54 -7.03 -1.89 2.25
CA THR A 54 -7.41 -1.54 3.61
C THR A 54 -6.18 -1.09 4.37
N ARG A 55 -6.25 0.06 5.04
CA ARG A 55 -5.19 0.51 5.96
C ARG A 55 -5.29 -0.34 7.24
N ILE A 56 -4.27 -1.14 7.49
CA ILE A 56 -4.23 -2.08 8.63
C ILE A 56 -3.32 -1.60 9.76
N ASN A 57 -2.47 -0.59 9.53
CA ASN A 57 -1.70 0.08 10.57
C ASN A 57 -1.42 1.54 10.18
N GLU A 58 -1.60 2.44 11.14
CA GLU A 58 -1.44 3.90 10.98
C GLU A 58 -0.17 4.44 11.65
N ASP A 59 0.59 3.59 12.33
CA ASP A 59 1.76 3.99 13.10
C ASP A 59 2.86 4.54 12.18
N GLN A 60 3.06 5.86 12.27
CA GLN A 60 4.01 6.58 11.43
C GLN A 60 5.47 6.16 11.67
N ARG A 61 5.78 5.48 12.78
CA ARG A 61 7.11 4.89 13.02
C ARG A 61 7.47 3.82 12.00
N LEU A 62 6.47 3.23 11.33
CA LEU A 62 6.70 2.26 10.25
C LEU A 62 7.15 2.93 8.95
N THR A 63 6.78 4.20 8.75
CA THR A 63 7.06 4.94 7.51
C THR A 63 8.18 5.96 7.66
N GLN A 64 8.50 6.39 8.89
CA GLN A 64 9.56 7.34 9.18
C GLN A 64 10.87 6.62 9.50
N ARG A 65 11.99 7.16 9.01
CA ARG A 65 13.33 6.77 9.48
C ARG A 65 13.74 7.74 10.58
N ALA A 66 14.31 7.20 11.66
CA ALA A 66 14.94 8.00 12.71
C ALA A 66 16.15 8.78 12.18
#